data_AF-A0A9E6Z5J3-F1
#
_entry.id   AF-A0A9E6Z5J3-F1
#
_cell.length_a   1.000
_cell.length_b   1.000
_cell.length_c   1.000
_cell.angle_alpha   90.00
_cell.angle_beta   90.00
_cell.angle_gamma   90.00
#
_symmetry.space_group_name_H-M   'P 1'
#
loop_
_entity.id
_entity.type
_entity.pdbx_description
1 polymer ?
#
loop_
_entity_poly.entity_id
_entity_poly.type
_entity_poly.pdbx_seq_one_letter_code
_entity_poly.pdbx_strand_id
1 'polypeptide(L)'
;MLPNRVQAALGANAYQNGPNATATGQESIAIGNGTAANMPNSITIGYLSGSYIGSSIGQSSINIGAGAKGAAFSIAIGSSSAEGLQATSTGTRSRASDTYASAFGHSAFADHEGSVAIGTFAQPSDTYTVTVGSGVENQFHFNRPIINVADPINAHDAANKQYADRNSYDVSIQSNVIKNRINRIGAMQMSISNAQVDLADKKRTAVGIGMGTYHGSTATTMGITHRMPGRASAGYNSPATLPSQTQAIKRVVQASATLLNRNQQKFFKRNRLYFKKKLLTFRKIWAFFFTGLIDTIHIYK
;
A
#
# COMPACT_ATOMS: atom_id res chain seq x y z
N MET A 1 -1.77 67.38 -10.30
CA MET A 1 -1.52 65.92 -10.32
C MET A 1 -0.02 65.73 -10.40
N LEU A 2 0.62 65.15 -9.38
CA LEU A 2 2.05 64.82 -9.43
C LEU A 2 2.26 63.74 -10.51
N PRO A 3 3.33 63.81 -11.31
CA PRO A 3 3.60 62.80 -12.33
C PRO A 3 3.77 61.45 -11.65
N ASN A 4 3.03 60.46 -12.14
CA ASN A 4 3.15 59.07 -11.77
C ASN A 4 4.61 58.66 -12.09
N ARG A 5 5.49 58.62 -11.09
CA ARG A 5 6.88 58.21 -11.29
C ARG A 5 6.85 56.73 -11.67
N VAL A 6 6.88 56.45 -12.97
CA VAL A 6 7.23 55.12 -13.48
C VAL A 6 8.63 54.85 -12.96
N GLN A 7 8.73 54.09 -11.88
CA GLN A 7 10.03 53.59 -11.43
C GLN A 7 10.56 52.71 -12.57
N ALA A 8 11.84 52.88 -12.94
CA ALA A 8 12.49 51.98 -13.87
C ALA A 8 12.85 50.67 -13.15
N ALA A 9 12.67 49.54 -13.83
CA ALA A 9 13.14 48.25 -13.31
C ALA A 9 14.65 48.30 -13.11
N LEU A 10 15.15 47.67 -12.03
CA LEU A 10 16.55 47.73 -11.64
C LEU A 10 17.37 46.57 -12.24
N GLY A 11 16.72 45.44 -12.54
CA GLY A 11 17.34 44.30 -13.19
C GLY A 11 17.53 44.50 -14.70
N ALA A 12 18.59 43.91 -15.27
CA ALA A 12 18.79 43.90 -16.72
C ALA A 12 17.62 43.19 -17.42
N ASN A 13 17.03 43.80 -18.45
CA ASN A 13 15.84 43.30 -19.15
C ASN A 13 14.62 43.03 -18.24
N ALA A 14 14.57 43.63 -17.06
CA ALA A 14 13.46 43.45 -16.14
C ALA A 14 12.27 44.37 -16.51
N TYR A 15 11.08 43.94 -16.12
CA TYR A 15 9.85 44.71 -16.28
C TYR A 15 9.21 44.97 -14.92
N GLN A 16 8.74 46.19 -14.69
CA GLN A 16 7.95 46.49 -13.51
C GLN A 16 6.77 47.41 -13.82
N ASN A 17 5.66 47.17 -13.15
CA ASN A 17 4.46 47.98 -13.27
C ASN A 17 3.71 48.01 -11.94
N GLY A 18 3.64 49.17 -11.28
CA GLY A 18 2.87 49.36 -10.06
C GLY A 18 3.60 50.25 -9.05
N PRO A 19 2.88 50.91 -8.13
CA PRO A 19 3.52 51.73 -7.12
C PRO A 19 4.35 50.84 -6.18
N ASN A 20 5.61 51.19 -5.95
CA ASN A 20 6.55 50.41 -5.11
C ASN A 20 6.83 48.98 -5.61
N ALA A 21 6.47 48.65 -6.86
CA ALA A 21 6.89 47.39 -7.46
C ALA A 21 8.41 47.43 -7.70
N THR A 22 9.12 46.35 -7.34
CA THR A 22 10.58 46.26 -7.43
C THR A 22 10.96 45.03 -8.23
N ALA A 23 11.52 45.23 -9.43
CA ALA A 23 12.12 44.17 -10.23
C ALA A 23 13.64 44.36 -10.29
N THR A 24 14.39 43.71 -9.38
CA THR A 24 15.87 43.79 -9.33
C THR A 24 16.58 42.60 -9.96
N GLY A 25 15.90 41.47 -10.15
CA GLY A 25 16.45 40.31 -10.84
C GLY A 25 16.62 40.54 -12.34
N GLN A 26 17.66 39.97 -12.96
CA GLN A 26 17.77 39.94 -14.42
C GLN A 26 16.55 39.23 -15.02
N GLU A 27 15.95 39.80 -16.06
CA GLU A 27 14.76 39.26 -16.75
C GLU A 27 13.56 39.03 -15.81
N SER A 28 13.52 39.73 -14.67
CA SER A 28 12.42 39.58 -13.72
C SER A 28 11.22 40.47 -14.07
N ILE A 29 10.04 40.06 -13.61
CA ILE A 29 8.78 40.75 -13.86
C ILE A 29 8.09 41.02 -12.52
N ALA A 30 7.93 42.30 -12.14
CA ALA A 30 7.18 42.70 -10.93
C ALA A 30 5.94 43.52 -11.30
N ILE A 31 4.74 42.97 -11.12
CA ILE A 31 3.48 43.64 -11.46
C ILE A 31 2.58 43.76 -10.24
N GLY A 32 2.33 45.01 -9.85
CA GLY A 32 1.35 45.45 -8.86
C GLY A 32 1.99 45.97 -7.57
N ASN A 33 1.16 46.63 -6.74
CA ASN A 33 1.64 47.48 -5.66
C ASN A 33 2.54 46.73 -4.67
N GLY A 34 3.76 47.21 -4.45
CA GLY A 34 4.69 46.65 -3.46
C GLY A 34 5.28 45.28 -3.79
N THR A 35 5.04 44.71 -4.97
CA THR A 35 5.57 43.39 -5.37
C THR A 35 7.09 43.41 -5.51
N ALA A 36 7.75 42.29 -5.21
CA ALA A 36 9.21 42.15 -5.30
C ALA A 36 9.61 40.93 -6.15
N ALA A 37 10.22 41.18 -7.32
CA ALA A 37 10.81 40.16 -8.18
C ALA A 37 12.34 40.32 -8.15
N ASN A 38 12.94 39.89 -7.04
CA ASN A 38 14.34 40.17 -6.73
C ASN A 38 15.34 39.17 -7.32
N MET A 39 14.84 38.06 -7.86
CA MET A 39 15.66 36.95 -8.32
C MET A 39 15.67 36.88 -9.84
N PRO A 40 16.74 36.36 -10.47
CA PRO A 40 16.79 36.22 -11.92
C PRO A 40 15.62 35.38 -12.45
N ASN A 41 15.11 35.74 -13.63
CA ASN A 41 14.03 35.05 -14.34
C ASN A 41 12.74 34.88 -13.52
N SER A 42 12.56 35.64 -12.44
CA SER A 42 11.41 35.47 -11.55
C SER A 42 10.24 36.35 -11.94
N ILE A 43 9.02 35.86 -11.75
CA ILE A 43 7.78 36.59 -12.04
C ILE A 43 7.00 36.74 -10.74
N THR A 44 6.71 37.97 -10.35
CA THR A 44 5.87 38.29 -9.19
C THR A 44 4.73 39.20 -9.65
N ILE A 45 3.50 38.72 -9.53
CA ILE A 45 2.29 39.47 -9.89
C ILE A 45 1.36 39.45 -8.68
N GLY A 46 0.90 40.60 -8.21
CA GLY A 46 0.02 40.67 -7.06
C GLY A 46 -0.08 42.07 -6.51
N TYR A 47 -0.58 42.19 -5.29
CA TYR A 47 -0.62 43.47 -4.59
C TYR A 47 -0.26 43.27 -3.13
N LEU A 48 0.30 44.31 -2.54
CA LEU A 48 0.56 44.41 -1.13
C LEU A 48 -0.79 44.41 -0.38
N SER A 49 -1.03 43.38 0.43
CA SER A 49 -2.16 43.33 1.36
C SER A 49 -1.59 43.31 2.77
N GLY A 50 -1.48 44.48 3.43
CA GLY A 50 -0.80 44.58 4.74
C GLY A 50 0.69 44.25 4.66
N SER A 51 1.20 43.39 5.55
CA SER A 51 2.60 42.92 5.52
C SER A 51 2.89 41.81 4.50
N TYR A 52 1.88 41.39 3.72
CA TYR A 52 2.02 40.32 2.73
C TYR A 52 2.52 40.89 1.40
N ILE A 53 3.83 40.90 1.23
CA ILE A 53 4.50 41.27 -0.01
C ILE A 53 4.70 40.01 -0.85
N GLY A 54 4.13 39.99 -2.06
CA GLY A 54 4.49 38.96 -3.04
C GLY A 54 5.98 39.05 -3.34
N SER A 55 6.71 37.95 -3.19
CA SER A 55 8.18 37.98 -3.24
C SER A 55 8.77 36.70 -3.83
N SER A 56 9.61 36.89 -4.85
CA SER A 56 10.52 35.85 -5.34
C SER A 56 11.74 35.76 -4.43
N ILE A 57 11.86 34.65 -3.70
CA ILE A 57 13.04 34.34 -2.89
C ILE A 57 14.01 33.39 -3.60
N GLY A 58 13.60 32.76 -4.71
CA GLY A 58 14.47 31.98 -5.57
C GLY A 58 14.37 32.34 -7.05
N GLN A 59 15.44 32.02 -7.79
CA GLN A 59 15.53 32.17 -9.25
C GLN A 59 14.42 31.39 -9.95
N SER A 60 13.93 31.92 -11.08
CA SER A 60 12.92 31.26 -11.92
C SER A 60 11.63 30.87 -11.18
N SER A 61 11.27 31.62 -10.14
CA SER A 61 10.01 31.44 -9.40
C SER A 61 8.85 32.19 -10.06
N ILE A 62 7.64 31.65 -9.96
CA ILE A 62 6.40 32.30 -10.41
C ILE A 62 5.48 32.49 -9.20
N ASN A 63 5.21 33.73 -8.83
CA ASN A 63 4.48 34.12 -7.64
C ASN A 63 3.29 35.01 -8.03
N ILE A 64 2.09 34.46 -8.03
CA ILE A 64 0.88 35.15 -8.49
C ILE A 64 -0.14 35.23 -7.36
N GLY A 65 -0.36 36.40 -6.78
CA GLY A 65 -1.33 36.65 -5.72
C GLY A 65 -0.80 37.53 -4.59
N ALA A 66 -1.69 38.01 -3.73
CA ALA A 66 -1.31 38.80 -2.56
C ALA A 66 -0.49 37.94 -1.59
N GLY A 67 0.77 38.33 -1.34
CA GLY A 67 1.69 37.58 -0.48
C GLY A 67 2.23 36.28 -1.06
N ALA A 68 2.03 36.01 -2.36
CA ALA A 68 2.56 34.82 -3.00
C ALA A 68 4.10 34.79 -2.89
N LYS A 69 4.67 33.69 -2.43
CA LYS A 69 6.11 33.57 -2.21
C LYS A 69 6.66 32.27 -2.77
N GLY A 70 7.79 32.34 -3.47
CA GLY A 70 8.37 31.19 -4.17
C GLY A 70 9.90 31.13 -4.07
N ALA A 71 10.41 29.97 -3.64
CA ALA A 71 11.80 29.54 -3.74
C ALA A 71 12.23 29.20 -5.16
N ALA A 72 13.45 28.67 -5.34
CA ALA A 72 14.02 28.51 -6.67
C ALA A 72 13.21 27.49 -7.48
N PHE A 73 12.94 27.82 -8.74
CA PHE A 73 12.16 27.01 -9.68
C PHE A 73 10.75 26.63 -9.18
N SER A 74 10.18 27.42 -8.25
CA SER A 74 8.90 27.11 -7.62
C SER A 74 7.74 27.93 -8.22
N ILE A 75 6.52 27.46 -7.98
CA ILE A 75 5.29 28.12 -8.43
C ILE A 75 4.37 28.33 -7.22
N ALA A 76 4.00 29.57 -6.91
CA ALA A 76 3.04 29.94 -5.88
C ALA A 76 1.88 30.75 -6.51
N ILE A 77 0.65 30.22 -6.47
CA ILE A 77 -0.54 30.86 -7.03
C ILE A 77 -1.64 31.01 -5.98
N GLY A 78 -2.21 32.21 -5.87
CA GLY A 78 -3.04 32.65 -4.76
C GLY A 78 -2.19 33.22 -3.61
N SER A 79 -2.82 33.52 -2.48
CA SER A 79 -2.09 33.90 -1.26
C SER A 79 -1.42 32.67 -0.66
N SER A 80 -0.34 32.20 -1.29
CA SER A 80 0.27 30.89 -1.09
C SER A 80 1.79 30.99 -0.94
N SER A 81 2.42 29.91 -0.46
CA SER A 81 3.87 29.86 -0.26
C SER A 81 4.43 28.55 -0.82
N ALA A 82 5.33 28.63 -1.80
CA ALA A 82 6.10 27.51 -2.36
C ALA A 82 7.57 27.67 -1.95
N GLU A 83 7.88 27.31 -0.70
CA GLU A 83 9.16 27.59 -0.02
C GLU A 83 10.23 26.55 -0.30
N GLY A 84 9.85 25.36 -0.75
CA GLY A 84 10.78 24.33 -1.17
C GLY A 84 11.35 24.56 -2.56
N LEU A 85 12.55 24.06 -2.81
CA LEU A 85 13.14 24.00 -4.16
C LEU A 85 12.20 23.20 -5.08
N GLN A 86 11.88 23.74 -6.25
CA GLN A 86 10.95 23.12 -7.22
C GLN A 86 9.56 22.79 -6.64
N ALA A 87 9.14 23.47 -5.58
CA ALA A 87 7.83 23.28 -4.98
C ALA A 87 6.72 23.92 -5.82
N THR A 88 5.50 23.41 -5.68
CA THR A 88 4.29 24.04 -6.27
C THR A 88 3.25 24.25 -5.18
N SER A 89 2.69 25.45 -5.08
CA SER A 89 1.63 25.79 -4.15
C SER A 89 0.53 26.55 -4.87
N THR A 90 -0.71 26.10 -4.77
CA THR A 90 -1.86 26.75 -5.39
C THR A 90 -3.06 26.72 -4.46
N GLY A 91 -3.53 27.91 -4.08
CA GLY A 91 -4.67 28.09 -3.19
C GLY A 91 -4.43 29.15 -2.12
N THR A 92 -5.49 29.77 -1.62
CA THR A 92 -5.37 30.71 -0.50
C THR A 92 -4.87 29.96 0.73
N ARG A 93 -3.80 30.45 1.35
CA ARG A 93 -3.10 29.87 2.51
C ARG A 93 -2.45 28.50 2.22
N SER A 94 -2.34 28.07 0.96
CA SER A 94 -1.61 26.84 0.66
C SER A 94 -0.11 27.02 0.90
N ARG A 95 0.56 25.96 1.33
CA ARG A 95 2.00 25.98 1.62
C ARG A 95 2.66 24.68 1.17
N ALA A 96 3.68 24.77 0.33
CA ALA A 96 4.55 23.67 -0.03
C ALA A 96 5.96 24.03 0.48
N SER A 97 6.34 23.47 1.64
CA SER A 97 7.53 23.94 2.37
C SER A 97 8.79 23.11 2.15
N ASP A 98 8.69 21.93 1.54
CA ASP A 98 9.83 21.04 1.30
C ASP A 98 10.13 20.88 -0.20
N THR A 99 11.31 20.37 -0.51
CA THR A 99 11.80 20.15 -1.87
C THR A 99 10.87 19.21 -2.64
N TYR A 100 10.54 19.55 -3.88
CA TYR A 100 9.57 18.83 -4.72
C TYR A 100 8.14 18.74 -4.15
N ALA A 101 7.83 19.41 -3.04
CA ALA A 101 6.51 19.35 -2.44
C ALA A 101 5.46 20.08 -3.30
N SER A 102 4.24 19.56 -3.34
CA SER A 102 3.13 20.14 -4.11
C SER A 102 1.87 20.27 -3.26
N ALA A 103 1.36 21.48 -3.07
CA ALA A 103 0.15 21.76 -2.29
C ALA A 103 -0.94 22.39 -3.17
N PHE A 104 -2.07 21.70 -3.32
CA PHE A 104 -3.20 22.13 -4.15
C PHE A 104 -4.47 22.23 -3.31
N GLY A 105 -4.93 23.45 -3.01
CA GLY A 105 -6.18 23.71 -2.30
C GLY A 105 -6.04 24.72 -1.17
N HIS A 106 -7.18 25.25 -0.69
CA HIS A 106 -7.17 26.21 0.41
C HIS A 106 -6.55 25.60 1.67
N SER A 107 -5.53 26.23 2.23
CA SER A 107 -4.81 25.74 3.41
C SER A 107 -4.22 24.32 3.25
N ALA A 108 -4.02 23.83 2.03
CA ALA A 108 -3.26 22.59 1.80
C ALA A 108 -1.80 22.80 2.22
N PHE A 109 -1.21 21.84 2.93
CA PHE A 109 0.13 21.96 3.48
C PHE A 109 0.97 20.73 3.15
N ALA A 110 1.91 20.85 2.23
CA ALA A 110 2.86 19.81 1.86
C ALA A 110 4.24 20.12 2.45
N ASP A 111 4.58 19.45 3.54
CA ASP A 111 5.74 19.71 4.40
C ASP A 111 6.80 18.60 4.39
N HIS A 112 6.65 17.62 3.50
CA HIS A 112 7.60 16.52 3.32
C HIS A 112 8.14 16.49 1.89
N GLU A 113 9.41 16.08 1.73
CA GLU A 113 10.08 15.94 0.43
C GLU A 113 9.24 15.13 -0.56
N GLY A 114 9.01 15.66 -1.77
CA GLY A 114 8.28 14.99 -2.85
C GLY A 114 6.81 14.67 -2.54
N SER A 115 6.25 15.21 -1.46
CA SER A 115 4.87 14.96 -1.06
C SER A 115 3.87 15.84 -1.83
N VAL A 116 2.65 15.33 -2.00
CA VAL A 116 1.56 16.02 -2.69
C VAL A 116 0.33 16.09 -1.79
N ALA A 117 -0.11 17.31 -1.47
CA ALA A 117 -1.33 17.58 -0.72
C ALA A 117 -2.44 18.03 -1.67
N ILE A 118 -3.53 17.25 -1.80
CA ILE A 118 -4.64 17.57 -2.70
C ILE A 118 -5.93 17.81 -1.91
N GLY A 119 -6.45 19.02 -2.02
CA GLY A 119 -7.71 19.46 -1.41
C GLY A 119 -7.51 20.36 -0.19
N THR A 120 -8.61 21.00 0.22
CA THR A 120 -8.62 21.95 1.35
C THR A 120 -8.10 21.29 2.63
N PHE A 121 -7.16 21.91 3.33
CA PHE A 121 -6.54 21.37 4.55
C PHE A 121 -5.86 19.99 4.39
N ALA A 122 -5.55 19.55 3.16
CA ALA A 122 -4.83 18.30 2.98
C ALA A 122 -3.39 18.42 3.52
N GLN A 123 -2.91 17.41 4.24
CA GLN A 123 -1.56 17.40 4.81
C GLN A 123 -0.95 15.99 4.78
N PRO A 124 0.15 15.76 4.04
CA PRO A 124 0.84 14.48 3.96
C PRO A 124 1.44 14.10 5.31
N SER A 125 1.62 12.80 5.54
CA SER A 125 2.25 12.28 6.75
C SER A 125 3.66 11.72 6.52
N ASP A 126 4.14 11.71 5.27
CA ASP A 126 5.42 11.12 4.88
C ASP A 126 5.92 11.68 3.51
N THR A 127 7.20 11.51 3.25
CA THR A 127 7.89 11.81 1.98
C THR A 127 7.37 10.98 0.82
N TYR A 128 7.39 11.54 -0.39
CA TYR A 128 6.97 10.85 -1.63
C TYR A 128 5.56 10.24 -1.58
N THR A 129 4.65 10.86 -0.82
CA THR A 129 3.24 10.42 -0.71
C THR A 129 2.28 11.42 -1.34
N VAL A 130 1.12 10.94 -1.78
CA VAL A 130 -0.02 11.77 -2.16
C VAL A 130 -1.09 11.62 -1.09
N THR A 131 -1.49 12.72 -0.46
CA THR A 131 -2.67 12.75 0.41
C THR A 131 -3.81 13.50 -0.26
N VAL A 132 -5.03 13.02 -0.04
CA VAL A 132 -6.27 13.73 -0.38
C VAL A 132 -7.00 14.20 0.87
N GLY A 133 -6.41 14.02 2.06
CA GLY A 133 -7.02 14.31 3.35
C GLY A 133 -6.00 14.89 4.34
N SER A 134 -6.42 15.03 5.58
CA SER A 134 -5.53 15.42 6.67
C SER A 134 -5.21 14.19 7.52
N GLY A 135 -3.93 13.79 7.52
CA GLY A 135 -3.42 12.71 8.36
C GLY A 135 -2.98 13.18 9.76
N VAL A 136 -3.08 14.48 10.06
CA VAL A 136 -2.49 15.03 11.30
C VAL A 136 -3.41 14.81 12.49
N GLU A 137 -2.91 14.07 13.46
CA GLU A 137 -3.56 13.62 14.71
C GLU A 137 -4.19 14.73 15.55
N ASN A 138 -3.89 16.00 15.29
CA ASN A 138 -4.14 17.01 16.30
C ASN A 138 -5.32 17.95 16.12
N GLN A 139 -5.97 18.15 14.95
CA GLN A 139 -7.17 19.05 14.93
C GLN A 139 -8.28 18.71 13.91
N PHE A 140 -7.99 18.09 12.77
CA PHE A 140 -9.03 17.67 11.82
C PHE A 140 -8.58 16.43 11.04
N HIS A 141 -9.05 15.25 11.44
CA HIS A 141 -8.97 14.05 10.61
C HIS A 141 -10.16 14.00 9.69
N PHE A 142 -9.90 14.04 8.39
CA PHE A 142 -10.94 13.75 7.41
C PHE A 142 -10.31 13.02 6.22
N ASN A 143 -10.98 11.95 5.82
CA ASN A 143 -10.67 11.19 4.63
C ASN A 143 -11.60 11.64 3.52
N ARG A 144 -11.07 11.78 2.30
CA ARG A 144 -11.87 12.04 1.11
C ARG A 144 -12.08 10.74 0.34
N PRO A 145 -13.32 10.39 -0.02
CA PRO A 145 -13.54 9.30 -0.95
C PRO A 145 -12.94 9.66 -2.31
N ILE A 146 -12.22 8.72 -2.91
CA ILE A 146 -11.77 8.81 -4.29
C ILE A 146 -12.77 8.00 -5.13
N ILE A 147 -13.62 8.69 -5.89
CA ILE A 147 -14.69 8.10 -6.70
C ILE A 147 -14.30 8.03 -8.18
N ASN A 148 -15.02 7.24 -8.96
CA ASN A 148 -14.77 7.00 -10.39
C ASN A 148 -13.40 6.33 -10.67
N VAL A 149 -12.97 5.45 -9.76
CA VAL A 149 -11.75 4.65 -9.92
C VAL A 149 -12.08 3.37 -10.72
N ALA A 150 -11.46 3.23 -11.89
CA ALA A 150 -11.61 2.04 -12.74
C ALA A 150 -11.07 0.77 -12.07
N ASP A 151 -11.43 -0.40 -12.60
CA ASP A 151 -10.85 -1.66 -12.13
C ASP A 151 -9.33 -1.70 -12.41
N PRO A 152 -8.51 -2.20 -11.46
CA PRO A 152 -7.07 -2.30 -11.65
C PRO A 152 -6.70 -3.33 -12.73
N ILE A 153 -5.70 -3.01 -13.55
CA ILE A 153 -5.17 -3.90 -14.60
C ILE A 153 -3.74 -4.37 -14.23
N ASN A 154 -2.92 -3.47 -13.70
CA ASN A 154 -1.53 -3.72 -13.32
C ASN A 154 -1.36 -3.90 -11.80
N ALA A 155 -0.17 -4.36 -11.40
CA ALA A 155 0.15 -4.64 -10.00
C ALA A 155 0.20 -3.41 -9.07
N HIS A 156 0.34 -2.20 -9.64
CA HIS A 156 0.47 -0.94 -8.91
C HIS A 156 -0.73 -0.02 -9.09
N ASP A 157 -1.82 -0.52 -9.67
CA ASP A 157 -3.06 0.24 -9.82
C ASP A 157 -3.84 0.26 -8.49
N ALA A 158 -4.55 1.35 -8.23
CA ALA A 158 -5.48 1.42 -7.11
C ALA A 158 -6.67 0.46 -7.35
N ALA A 159 -7.04 -0.33 -6.33
CA ALA A 159 -8.21 -1.19 -6.40
C ALA A 159 -9.46 -0.43 -5.94
N ASN A 160 -10.50 -0.43 -6.77
CA ASN A 160 -11.82 0.06 -6.36
C ASN A 160 -12.55 -1.00 -5.49
N LYS A 161 -13.63 -0.56 -4.84
CA LYS A 161 -14.44 -1.43 -3.94
C LYS A 161 -15.06 -2.62 -4.68
N GLN A 162 -15.60 -2.41 -5.88
CA GLN A 162 -16.25 -3.47 -6.67
C GLN A 162 -15.27 -4.60 -7.03
N TYR A 163 -14.03 -4.28 -7.39
CA TYR A 163 -12.98 -5.26 -7.66
C TYR A 163 -12.63 -6.08 -6.40
N ALA A 164 -12.46 -5.42 -5.26
CA ALA A 164 -12.15 -6.08 -3.99
C ALA A 164 -13.28 -7.02 -3.52
N ASP A 165 -14.53 -6.56 -3.63
CA ASP A 165 -15.71 -7.32 -3.20
C ASP A 165 -15.92 -8.57 -4.07
N ARG A 166 -15.78 -8.47 -5.40
CA ARG A 166 -15.89 -9.62 -6.31
C ARG A 166 -14.87 -10.71 -6.00
N ASN A 167 -13.61 -10.33 -5.82
CA ASN A 167 -12.55 -11.28 -5.48
C ASN A 167 -12.81 -11.95 -4.12
N SER A 168 -13.35 -11.21 -3.15
CA SER A 168 -13.72 -11.75 -1.84
C SER A 168 -14.90 -12.73 -1.93
N TYR A 169 -15.87 -12.43 -2.79
CA TYR A 169 -17.02 -13.29 -3.04
C TYR A 169 -16.60 -14.63 -3.66
N ASP A 170 -15.76 -14.62 -4.69
CA ASP A 170 -15.28 -15.84 -5.36
C ASP A 170 -14.55 -16.79 -4.39
N VAL A 171 -13.73 -16.23 -3.49
CA VAL A 171 -13.06 -17.00 -2.44
C VAL A 171 -14.07 -17.64 -1.47
N SER A 172 -15.14 -16.91 -1.11
CA SER A 172 -16.18 -17.43 -0.21
C SER A 172 -16.94 -18.63 -0.80
N ILE A 173 -17.24 -18.59 -2.11
CA ILE A 173 -17.90 -19.70 -2.81
C ILE A 173 -16.98 -20.92 -2.87
N GLN A 174 -15.71 -20.72 -3.21
CA GLN A 174 -14.73 -21.81 -3.21
C GLN A 174 -14.58 -22.45 -1.82
N SER A 175 -14.56 -21.63 -0.77
CA SER A 175 -14.51 -22.10 0.61
C SER A 175 -15.71 -22.98 0.97
N ASN A 176 -16.93 -22.59 0.58
CA ASN A 176 -18.13 -23.38 0.83
C ASN A 176 -18.14 -24.72 0.09
N VAL A 177 -17.68 -24.74 -1.17
CA VAL A 177 -17.51 -26.00 -1.93
C VAL A 177 -16.53 -26.92 -1.22
N ILE A 178 -15.40 -26.39 -0.76
CA ILE A 178 -14.38 -27.16 -0.04
C ILE A 178 -14.95 -27.70 1.28
N LYS A 179 -15.64 -26.88 2.08
CA LYS A 179 -16.30 -27.31 3.33
C LYS A 179 -17.27 -28.48 3.08
N ASN A 180 -18.13 -28.36 2.07
CA ASN A 180 -19.09 -29.42 1.73
C ASN A 180 -18.42 -30.71 1.25
N ARG A 181 -17.25 -30.62 0.60
CA ARG A 181 -16.46 -31.80 0.22
C ARG A 181 -15.80 -32.44 1.43
N ILE A 182 -15.25 -31.65 2.35
CA ILE A 182 -14.69 -32.15 3.61
C ILE A 182 -15.77 -32.86 4.42
N ASN A 183 -16.96 -32.26 4.55
CA ASN A 183 -18.04 -32.86 5.31
C ASN A 183 -18.46 -34.22 4.72
N ARG A 184 -18.58 -34.31 3.39
CA ARG A 184 -18.84 -35.60 2.70
C ARG A 184 -17.72 -36.60 2.88
N ILE A 185 -16.44 -36.19 2.86
CA ILE A 185 -15.31 -37.09 3.11
C ILE A 185 -15.35 -37.63 4.54
N GLY A 186 -15.62 -36.78 5.53
CA GLY A 186 -15.80 -37.22 6.91
C GLY A 186 -16.94 -38.23 7.04
N ALA A 187 -18.08 -37.97 6.38
CA ALA A 187 -19.22 -38.90 6.38
C ALA A 187 -18.87 -40.23 5.70
N MET A 188 -18.13 -40.20 4.59
CA MET A 188 -17.64 -41.41 3.89
C MET A 188 -16.66 -42.21 4.74
N GLN A 189 -15.76 -41.54 5.49
CA GLN A 189 -14.86 -42.24 6.41
C GLN A 189 -15.64 -42.98 7.49
N MET A 190 -16.66 -42.34 8.07
CA MET A 190 -17.54 -43.00 9.04
C MET A 190 -18.31 -44.17 8.42
N SER A 191 -18.83 -44.02 7.20
CA SER A 191 -19.57 -45.08 6.51
C SER A 191 -18.67 -46.27 6.16
N ILE A 192 -17.43 -46.02 5.77
CA ILE A 192 -16.44 -47.08 5.52
C ILE A 192 -16.11 -47.83 6.81
N SER A 193 -15.83 -47.12 7.91
CA SER A 193 -15.53 -47.75 9.20
C SER A 193 -16.69 -48.63 9.67
N ASN A 194 -17.93 -48.17 9.52
CA ASN A 194 -19.12 -48.94 9.88
C ASN A 194 -19.42 -50.10 8.91
N ALA A 195 -18.84 -50.11 7.71
CA ALA A 195 -18.99 -51.19 6.72
C ALA A 195 -17.95 -52.30 6.91
N GLN A 196 -17.00 -52.16 7.84
CA GLN A 196 -15.99 -53.19 8.08
C GLN A 196 -16.62 -54.40 8.75
N VAL A 197 -16.40 -55.58 8.17
CA VAL A 197 -16.90 -56.86 8.69
C VAL A 197 -15.76 -57.85 8.78
N ASP A 198 -15.56 -58.40 9.97
CA ASP A 198 -14.61 -59.47 10.22
C ASP A 198 -15.17 -60.83 9.79
N LEU A 199 -14.33 -61.65 9.17
CA LEU A 199 -14.71 -62.97 8.69
C LEU A 199 -14.66 -63.99 9.84
N ALA A 200 -15.81 -64.57 10.19
CA ALA A 200 -15.88 -65.71 11.12
C ALA A 200 -15.13 -66.93 10.56
N ASP A 201 -14.66 -67.81 11.46
CA ASP A 201 -13.57 -68.77 11.21
C ASP A 201 -13.80 -69.80 10.07
N LYS A 202 -15.04 -69.94 9.58
CA LYS A 202 -15.43 -70.84 8.48
C LYS A 202 -16.04 -70.11 7.26
N LYS A 203 -16.18 -68.79 7.27
CA LYS A 203 -16.72 -68.00 6.14
C LYS A 203 -15.59 -67.49 5.24
N ARG A 204 -15.80 -67.53 3.92
CA ARG A 204 -14.82 -67.08 2.91
C ARG A 204 -15.05 -65.66 2.42
N THR A 205 -16.30 -65.21 2.36
CA THR A 205 -16.65 -63.85 1.92
C THR A 205 -17.64 -63.25 2.89
N ALA A 206 -17.48 -61.98 3.20
CA ALA A 206 -18.42 -61.17 3.96
C ALA A 206 -18.67 -59.87 3.20
N VAL A 207 -19.90 -59.37 3.31
CA VAL A 207 -20.31 -58.09 2.75
C VAL A 207 -20.77 -57.24 3.92
N GLY A 208 -20.21 -56.04 4.03
CA GLY A 208 -20.60 -55.05 5.02
C GLY A 208 -21.22 -53.85 4.36
N ILE A 209 -22.28 -53.32 4.97
CA ILE A 209 -22.87 -52.05 4.57
C ILE A 209 -22.76 -51.12 5.77
N GLY A 210 -22.19 -49.94 5.55
CA GLY A 210 -22.00 -48.95 6.58
C GLY A 210 -22.59 -47.62 6.15
N MET A 211 -23.20 -46.94 7.12
CA MET A 211 -23.69 -45.58 6.95
C MET A 211 -22.91 -44.67 7.89
N GLY A 212 -22.62 -43.46 7.45
CA GLY A 212 -21.81 -42.49 8.20
C GLY A 212 -22.37 -41.10 8.05
N THR A 213 -22.30 -40.33 9.12
CA THR A 213 -22.72 -38.93 9.14
C THR A 213 -21.58 -38.08 9.71
N TYR A 214 -21.40 -36.88 9.18
CA TYR A 214 -20.39 -35.92 9.67
C TYR A 214 -20.80 -34.49 9.33
N HIS A 215 -20.98 -33.66 10.36
CA HIS A 215 -21.43 -32.26 10.26
C HIS A 215 -22.57 -32.04 9.23
N GLY A 216 -23.63 -32.84 9.34
CA GLY A 216 -24.82 -32.74 8.49
C GLY A 216 -24.70 -33.36 7.10
N SER A 217 -23.52 -33.82 6.68
CA SER A 217 -23.37 -34.67 5.49
C SER A 217 -23.54 -36.15 5.86
N THR A 218 -24.12 -36.93 4.96
CA THR A 218 -24.30 -38.38 5.11
C THR A 218 -23.66 -39.12 3.94
N ALA A 219 -23.21 -40.35 4.18
CA ALA A 219 -22.69 -41.23 3.16
C ALA A 219 -23.03 -42.69 3.50
N THR A 220 -23.09 -43.52 2.46
CA THR A 220 -23.27 -44.96 2.58
C THR A 220 -22.16 -45.66 1.82
N THR A 221 -21.76 -46.84 2.29
CA THR A 221 -20.69 -47.63 1.68
C THR A 221 -21.03 -49.10 1.78
N MET A 222 -20.64 -49.86 0.76
CA MET A 222 -20.67 -51.32 0.75
C MET A 222 -19.24 -51.82 0.54
N GLY A 223 -18.77 -52.66 1.46
CA GLY A 223 -17.46 -53.29 1.42
C GLY A 223 -17.59 -54.81 1.30
N ILE A 224 -16.61 -55.45 0.67
CA ILE A 224 -16.52 -56.91 0.60
C ILE A 224 -15.16 -57.32 1.17
N THR A 225 -15.18 -58.22 2.15
CA THR A 225 -13.97 -58.84 2.72
C THR A 225 -13.94 -60.30 2.27
N HIS A 226 -12.82 -60.77 1.73
CA HIS A 226 -12.66 -62.16 1.27
C HIS A 226 -11.38 -62.81 1.85
N ARG A 227 -11.52 -63.99 2.45
CA ARG A 227 -10.42 -64.81 3.01
C ARG A 227 -9.94 -65.80 1.93
N MET A 228 -8.70 -65.64 1.48
CA MET A 228 -8.07 -66.54 0.50
C MET A 228 -7.69 -67.90 1.16
N PRO A 229 -7.99 -69.05 0.52
CA PRO A 229 -7.68 -70.36 1.09
C PRO A 229 -6.21 -70.79 0.81
N GLY A 230 -5.46 -71.10 1.87
CA GLY A 230 -4.21 -71.88 1.79
C GLY A 230 -2.92 -71.17 2.28
N ARG A 231 -2.28 -71.81 3.28
CA ARG A 231 -0.94 -71.63 3.88
C ARG A 231 -0.67 -70.42 4.80
N ALA A 232 -0.32 -70.79 6.04
CA ALA A 232 0.40 -70.08 7.09
C ALA A 232 -0.13 -68.70 7.50
N SER A 233 -0.57 -68.62 8.76
CA SER A 233 -0.41 -67.43 9.58
C SER A 233 1.08 -67.06 9.68
N ALA A 234 1.61 -66.39 8.66
CA ALA A 234 2.71 -65.48 8.89
C ALA A 234 2.05 -64.22 9.44
N GLY A 235 2.29 -63.93 10.72
CA GLY A 235 2.11 -62.60 11.27
C GLY A 235 3.05 -61.64 10.53
N TYR A 236 2.69 -61.27 9.32
CA TYR A 236 3.21 -60.09 8.67
C TYR A 236 2.27 -58.96 9.05
N ASN A 237 2.59 -58.29 10.16
CA ASN A 237 2.40 -56.83 10.20
C ASN A 237 3.38 -56.21 9.19
N SER A 238 3.21 -56.51 7.90
CA SER A 238 3.74 -55.70 6.83
C SER A 238 2.62 -54.74 6.45
N PRO A 239 2.84 -53.42 6.53
CA PRO A 239 1.93 -52.45 5.94
C PRO A 239 2.01 -52.57 4.41
N ALA A 240 1.40 -53.61 3.84
CA ALA A 240 1.22 -53.78 2.41
C ALA A 240 0.00 -52.96 1.98
N THR A 241 0.24 -51.65 1.85
CA THR A 241 -0.23 -50.81 0.74
C THR A 241 -1.44 -51.34 -0.05
N LEU A 242 -2.65 -50.87 0.27
CA LEU A 242 -3.76 -50.80 -0.69
C LEU A 242 -3.42 -49.70 -1.73
N PRO A 243 -3.10 -50.03 -3.00
CA PRO A 243 -2.52 -49.07 -3.93
C PRO A 243 -3.50 -48.10 -4.61
N SER A 244 -4.83 -48.16 -4.38
CA SER A 244 -5.78 -47.32 -5.13
C SER A 244 -6.44 -46.17 -4.36
N GLN A 245 -6.68 -46.31 -3.05
CA GLN A 245 -7.42 -45.31 -2.26
C GLN A 245 -6.51 -44.55 -1.28
N THR A 246 -5.53 -45.23 -0.65
CA THR A 246 -4.48 -44.57 0.14
C THR A 246 -3.53 -43.76 -0.74
N GLN A 247 -3.28 -44.18 -2.00
CA GLN A 247 -2.59 -43.34 -2.97
C GLN A 247 -3.45 -42.17 -3.43
N ALA A 248 -4.77 -42.31 -3.57
CA ALA A 248 -5.63 -41.17 -3.92
C ALA A 248 -5.69 -40.14 -2.78
N ILE A 249 -5.83 -40.58 -1.53
CA ILE A 249 -5.79 -39.71 -0.34
C ILE A 249 -4.38 -39.16 -0.13
N LYS A 250 -3.30 -39.96 -0.26
CA LYS A 250 -1.93 -39.45 -0.23
C LYS A 250 -1.64 -38.50 -1.39
N ARG A 251 -2.18 -38.71 -2.60
CA ARG A 251 -2.05 -37.79 -3.74
C ARG A 251 -2.87 -36.53 -3.56
N VAL A 252 -4.05 -36.59 -2.94
CA VAL A 252 -4.85 -35.40 -2.60
C VAL A 252 -4.21 -34.63 -1.46
N VAL A 253 -3.69 -35.29 -0.43
CA VAL A 253 -2.96 -34.67 0.69
C VAL A 253 -1.61 -34.16 0.23
N GLN A 254 -0.85 -34.90 -0.59
CA GLN A 254 0.40 -34.41 -1.22
C GLN A 254 0.11 -33.32 -2.23
N ALA A 255 -0.93 -33.40 -3.06
CA ALA A 255 -1.28 -32.31 -3.98
C ALA A 255 -1.72 -31.07 -3.20
N SER A 256 -2.46 -31.22 -2.10
CA SER A 256 -2.86 -30.13 -1.21
C SER A 256 -1.64 -29.53 -0.50
N ALA A 257 -0.74 -30.36 0.04
CA ALA A 257 0.51 -29.92 0.65
C ALA A 257 1.48 -29.30 -0.37
N THR A 258 1.50 -29.80 -1.61
CA THR A 258 2.33 -29.27 -2.70
C THR A 258 1.73 -27.99 -3.27
N LEU A 259 0.41 -27.83 -3.30
CA LEU A 259 -0.29 -26.59 -3.66
C LEU A 259 -0.11 -25.54 -2.55
N LEU A 260 -0.25 -25.94 -1.28
CA LEU A 260 0.02 -25.08 -0.14
C LEU A 260 1.49 -24.64 -0.13
N ASN A 261 2.42 -25.56 -0.35
CA ASN A 261 3.86 -25.26 -0.43
C ASN A 261 4.22 -24.47 -1.71
N ARG A 262 3.57 -24.70 -2.85
CA ARG A 262 3.75 -23.88 -4.07
C ARG A 262 3.17 -22.48 -3.89
N ASN A 263 2.05 -22.31 -3.21
CA ASN A 263 1.46 -21.00 -2.93
C ASN A 263 2.24 -20.25 -1.86
N GLN A 264 2.71 -20.94 -0.81
CA GLN A 264 3.66 -20.42 0.17
C GLN A 264 4.98 -20.04 -0.50
N GLN A 265 5.57 -20.90 -1.34
CA GLN A 265 6.80 -20.59 -2.08
C GLN A 265 6.59 -19.49 -3.12
N LYS A 266 5.44 -19.40 -3.78
CA LYS A 266 5.10 -18.27 -4.65
C LYS A 266 4.97 -16.98 -3.84
N PHE A 267 4.32 -17.02 -2.68
CA PHE A 267 4.25 -15.90 -1.75
C PHE A 267 5.64 -15.48 -1.26
N PHE A 268 6.49 -16.42 -0.84
CA PHE A 268 7.86 -16.16 -0.41
C PHE A 268 8.79 -15.72 -1.54
N LYS A 269 8.62 -16.23 -2.78
CA LYS A 269 9.36 -15.76 -3.96
C LYS A 269 8.93 -14.35 -4.36
N ARG A 270 7.62 -14.08 -4.36
CA ARG A 270 7.03 -12.77 -4.71
C ARG A 270 7.38 -11.71 -3.66
N ASN A 271 7.48 -12.12 -2.39
CA ASN A 271 7.87 -11.25 -1.27
C ASN A 271 9.34 -11.41 -0.85
N ARG A 272 10.20 -12.06 -1.65
CA ARG A 272 11.60 -12.36 -1.28
C ARG A 272 12.41 -11.08 -1.02
N LEU A 273 12.17 -10.03 -1.80
CA LEU A 273 12.80 -8.72 -1.61
C LEU A 273 12.27 -8.03 -0.34
N TYR A 274 10.97 -8.14 -0.05
CA TYR A 274 10.37 -7.62 1.18
C TYR A 274 10.97 -8.27 2.42
N PHE A 275 11.05 -9.60 2.46
CA PHE A 275 11.67 -10.34 3.56
C PHE A 275 13.18 -10.11 3.66
N LYS A 276 13.93 -10.01 2.54
CA LYS A 276 15.35 -9.65 2.56
C LYS A 276 15.58 -8.25 3.12
N LYS A 277 14.80 -7.25 2.72
CA LYS A 277 14.88 -5.90 3.27
C LYS A 277 14.57 -5.91 4.77
N LYS A 278 13.48 -6.55 5.19
CA LYS A 278 13.09 -6.62 6.61
C LYS A 278 14.11 -7.38 7.46
N LEU A 279 14.69 -8.47 6.96
CA LEU A 279 15.75 -9.23 7.63
C LEU A 279 17.08 -8.44 7.68
N LEU A 280 17.41 -7.67 6.64
CA LEU A 280 18.58 -6.79 6.65
C LEU A 280 18.40 -5.65 7.65
N THR A 281 17.21 -5.04 7.71
CA THR A 281 16.87 -4.04 8.74
C THR A 281 16.93 -4.65 10.13
N PHE A 282 16.39 -5.86 10.32
CA PHE A 282 16.44 -6.56 11.61
C PHE A 282 17.88 -6.92 12.00
N ARG A 283 18.72 -7.40 11.07
CA ARG A 283 20.16 -7.66 11.31
C ARG A 283 20.94 -6.39 11.61
N LYS A 284 20.61 -5.25 10.99
CA LYS A 284 21.22 -3.95 11.31
C LYS A 284 20.82 -3.47 12.71
N ILE A 285 19.55 -3.60 13.09
CA ILE A 285 19.06 -3.27 14.44
C ILE A 285 19.73 -4.20 15.46
N TRP A 286 19.77 -5.50 15.22
CA TRP A 286 20.36 -6.48 16.13
C TRP A 286 21.89 -6.32 16.26
N ALA A 287 22.59 -5.97 15.18
CA ALA A 287 24.02 -5.64 15.22
C ALA A 287 24.29 -4.34 16.01
N PHE A 288 23.43 -3.32 15.87
CA PHE A 288 23.53 -2.06 16.63
C PHE A 288 23.39 -2.28 18.14
N PHE A 289 22.48 -3.19 18.55
CA PHE A 289 22.33 -3.57 19.95
C PHE A 289 23.54 -4.32 20.51
N PHE A 290 24.20 -5.19 19.71
CA PHE A 290 25.37 -5.95 20.17
C PHE A 290 26.67 -5.13 20.18
N THR A 291 26.87 -4.21 19.24
CA THR A 291 28.02 -3.28 19.28
C THR A 291 27.90 -2.30 20.44
N GLY A 292 26.68 -1.77 20.70
CA GLY A 292 26.44 -0.91 21.86
C GLY A 292 26.67 -1.62 23.21
N LEU A 293 26.34 -2.91 23.31
CA LEU A 293 26.56 -3.69 24.53
C LEU A 293 28.05 -3.97 24.80
N ILE A 294 28.86 -4.15 23.75
CA ILE A 294 30.31 -4.42 23.87
C ILE A 294 31.09 -3.13 24.21
N ASP A 295 30.68 -1.97 23.69
CA ASP A 295 31.29 -0.67 24.03
C ASP A 295 30.95 -0.22 25.46
N THR A 296 29.76 -0.58 25.96
CA THR A 296 29.37 -0.26 27.36
C THR A 296 30.16 -1.09 28.38
N ILE A 297 30.62 -2.30 28.02
CA ILE A 297 31.40 -3.17 28.90
C ILE A 297 32.89 -2.75 28.97
N HIS A 298 33.41 -1.98 28.00
CA HIS A 298 34.78 -1.41 28.08
C HIS A 298 34.88 -0.09 28.85
N ILE A 299 33.75 0.53 29.23
CA ILE A 299 33.73 1.77 30.05
C ILE A 299 33.62 1.44 31.56
N TYR A 300 33.40 0.17 31.92
CA TYR A 300 33.28 -0.31 33.31
C TYR A 300 34.32 -1.40 33.66
N LYS A 301 35.57 -1.22 33.22
CA LYS A 301 36.75 -1.88 33.78
C LYS A 301 37.85 -0.88 34.05
#